data_AF-A0A7S3DYC9-F1
#
_entry.id   AF-A0A7S3DYC9-F1
#
_cell.length_a   1.000
_cell.length_b   1.000
_cell.length_c   1.000
_cell.angle_alpha   90.00
_cell.angle_beta   90.00
_cell.angle_gamma   90.00
#
_symmetry.space_group_name_H-M   'P 1'
#
loop_
_entity.id
_entity.type
_entity.pdbx_description
1 polymer ?
#
loop_
_entity_poly.entity_id
_entity_poly.type
_entity_poly.pdbx_seq_one_letter_code
_entity_poly.pdbx_strand_id
1 'polypeptide(L)'
;AMKRLGSHAGVQHRACVALHNLAITGESDARIVDSGGVEALVAAMQRHGSHAGVQEGACGGLSSLAITGEHDARIGDSGGVEAVVAAMQRHGSHAGVQHLACVALHN
;
A
#
# COMPACT_ATOMS: atom_id res chain seq x y z
N ALA A 1 -8.16 -9.45 -12.23
CA ALA A 1 -9.44 -8.71 -12.20
C ALA A 1 -9.36 -7.26 -11.68
N MET A 2 -8.20 -6.75 -11.21
CA MET A 2 -8.08 -5.38 -10.68
C MET A 2 -7.85 -4.27 -11.73
N LYS A 3 -7.52 -4.61 -12.99
CA LYS A 3 -7.22 -3.61 -14.05
C LYS A 3 -8.43 -2.78 -14.52
N ARG A 4 -9.66 -3.02 -14.02
CA ARG A 4 -10.89 -2.48 -14.61
C ARG A 4 -11.80 -1.66 -13.68
N LEU A 5 -11.43 -1.43 -12.41
CA LEU A 5 -12.25 -0.67 -11.43
C LEU A 5 -11.74 0.77 -11.20
N GLY A 6 -10.96 1.30 -12.15
CA GLY A 6 -9.99 2.38 -11.95
C GLY A 6 -10.47 3.84 -11.93
N SER A 7 -11.61 4.19 -11.33
CA SER A 7 -12.03 5.61 -11.32
C SER A 7 -12.73 6.13 -10.05
N HIS A 8 -12.89 5.33 -8.99
CA HIS A 8 -13.45 5.84 -7.72
C HIS A 8 -12.52 5.63 -6.54
N ALA A 9 -12.09 6.73 -5.94
CA ALA A 9 -11.20 6.73 -4.79
C ALA A 9 -11.79 5.98 -3.58
N GLY A 10 -13.13 5.96 -3.43
CA GLY A 10 -13.80 5.13 -2.42
C GLY A 10 -13.66 3.62 -2.65
N VAL A 11 -13.64 3.16 -3.91
CA VAL A 11 -13.42 1.75 -4.26
C VAL A 11 -11.95 1.38 -4.05
N GLN A 12 -11.03 2.27 -4.39
CA GLN A 12 -9.60 2.07 -4.15
C GLN A 12 -9.24 2.08 -2.67
N HIS A 13 -9.83 2.98 -1.86
CA HIS A 13 -9.65 2.97 -0.41
C HIS A 13 -10.10 1.63 0.20
N ARG A 14 -11.31 1.17 -0.15
CA ARG A 14 -11.81 -0.14 0.30
C ARG A 14 -10.94 -1.30 -0.18
N ALA A 15 -10.39 -1.23 -1.38
CA ALA A 15 -9.47 -2.24 -1.89
C ALA A 15 -8.14 -2.24 -1.13
N CYS A 16 -7.58 -1.07 -0.80
CA CYS A 16 -6.35 -0.96 0.00
C CYS A 16 -6.56 -1.45 1.43
N VAL A 17 -7.69 -1.10 2.06
CA VAL A 17 -8.08 -1.62 3.38
C VAL A 17 -8.30 -3.14 3.32
N ALA A 18 -8.94 -3.65 2.27
CA ALA A 18 -9.11 -5.09 2.10
C ALA A 18 -7.77 -5.82 1.94
N LEU A 19 -6.83 -5.26 1.16
CA LEU A 19 -5.48 -5.81 1.01
C LEU A 19 -4.69 -5.77 2.31
N HIS A 20 -4.76 -4.66 3.06
CA HIS A 20 -4.16 -4.55 4.39
C HIS A 20 -4.73 -5.62 5.34
N ASN A 21 -6.05 -5.74 5.41
CA ASN A 21 -6.70 -6.74 6.27
C ASN A 21 -6.36 -8.18 5.86
N LEU A 22 -6.20 -8.44 4.55
CA LEU A 22 -5.78 -9.76 4.07
C LEU A 22 -4.31 -10.04 4.41
N ALA A 23 -3.42 -9.05 4.28
CA ALA A 23 -2.00 -9.16 4.61
C ALA A 23 -1.73 -9.30 6.12
N ILE A 24 -2.68 -8.96 7.00
CA ILE A 24 -2.57 -9.23 8.45
C ILE A 24 -2.72 -10.72 8.76
N THR A 25 -3.32 -11.51 7.86
CA THR A 25 -3.66 -12.93 8.15
C THR A 25 -2.53 -13.93 7.91
N GLY A 26 -1.34 -13.52 7.46
CA GLY A 26 -0.10 -14.33 7.40
C GLY A 26 -0.07 -15.43 6.33
N GLU A 27 -1.16 -16.19 6.17
CA GLU A 27 -1.31 -17.22 5.13
C GLU A 27 -1.61 -16.65 3.74
N SER A 28 -1.93 -15.35 3.65
CA SER A 28 -2.36 -14.72 2.40
C SER A 28 -1.24 -13.91 1.73
N ASP A 29 -0.14 -13.66 2.42
CA ASP A 29 0.84 -12.62 2.12
C ASP A 29 1.62 -12.95 0.83
N ALA A 30 2.20 -14.15 0.78
CA ALA A 30 2.86 -14.66 -0.42
C ALA A 30 1.91 -14.74 -1.62
N ARG A 31 0.66 -15.17 -1.42
CA ARG A 31 -0.35 -15.24 -2.49
C ARG A 31 -0.76 -13.86 -3.01
N ILE A 32 -0.83 -12.86 -2.14
CA ILE A 32 -1.08 -11.46 -2.51
C ILE A 32 0.07 -10.94 -3.36
N VAL A 33 1.31 -11.17 -2.92
CA VAL A 33 2.52 -10.77 -3.65
C VAL A 33 2.59 -11.46 -5.01
N ASP A 34 2.42 -12.77 -5.08
CA ASP A 34 2.42 -13.54 -6.33
C ASP A 34 1.29 -13.12 -7.30
N SER A 35 0.19 -12.58 -6.75
CA SER A 35 -0.93 -12.05 -7.55
C SER A 35 -0.73 -10.60 -8.02
N GLY A 36 0.43 -10.00 -7.74
CA GLY A 36 0.76 -8.61 -8.10
C GLY A 36 0.17 -7.57 -7.14
N GLY A 37 -0.02 -7.93 -5.87
CA GLY A 37 -0.61 -7.06 -4.85
C GLY A 37 0.26 -5.83 -4.56
N VAL A 38 1.58 -5.99 -4.55
CA VAL A 38 2.53 -4.88 -4.32
C VAL A 38 2.40 -3.83 -5.42
N GLU A 39 2.43 -4.25 -6.68
CA GLU A 39 2.31 -3.39 -7.84
C GLU A 39 0.93 -2.70 -7.89
N ALA A 40 -0.12 -3.40 -7.45
CA ALA A 40 -1.46 -2.83 -7.36
C ALA A 40 -1.54 -1.72 -6.30
N LEU A 41 -0.90 -1.92 -5.13
CA LEU A 41 -0.83 -0.91 -4.07
C LEU A 41 -0.02 0.31 -4.54
N VAL A 42 1.15 0.11 -5.13
CA VAL A 42 1.97 1.23 -5.64
C VAL A 42 1.25 1.99 -6.75
N ALA A 43 0.61 1.30 -7.69
CA ALA A 43 -0.17 1.94 -8.74
C ALA A 43 -1.36 2.72 -8.17
N ALA A 44 -2.01 2.24 -7.11
CA ALA A 44 -3.07 2.96 -6.41
C ALA A 44 -2.53 4.25 -5.77
N MET A 45 -1.38 4.19 -5.10
CA MET A 45 -0.72 5.36 -4.50
C MET A 45 -0.39 6.42 -5.56
N GLN A 46 0.18 6.01 -6.69
CA GLN A 46 0.53 6.91 -7.79
C GLN A 46 -0.72 7.54 -8.43
N ARG A 47 -1.76 6.74 -8.70
CA ARG A 47 -2.99 7.22 -9.36
C ARG A 47 -3.84 8.12 -8.46
N HIS A 48 -3.80 7.89 -7.15
CA HIS A 48 -4.64 8.60 -6.18
C HIS A 48 -3.80 9.33 -5.12
N GLY A 49 -2.71 9.97 -5.55
CA GLY A 49 -1.80 10.73 -4.70
C GLY A 49 -2.50 11.77 -3.82
N SER A 50 -3.60 12.39 -4.27
CA SER A 50 -4.35 13.39 -3.50
C SER A 50 -5.35 12.82 -2.48
N HIS A 51 -5.62 11.51 -2.49
CA HIS A 51 -6.65 10.93 -1.62
C HIS A 51 -6.03 10.27 -0.40
N ALA A 52 -6.08 10.96 0.74
CA ALA A 52 -5.43 10.52 1.97
C ALA A 52 -5.80 9.09 2.37
N GLY A 53 -7.08 8.70 2.27
CA GLY A 53 -7.51 7.34 2.60
C GLY A 53 -6.94 6.25 1.68
N VAL A 54 -6.60 6.56 0.42
CA VAL A 54 -5.94 5.56 -0.46
C VAL A 54 -4.48 5.44 -0.04
N GLN A 55 -3.82 6.56 0.24
CA GLN A 55 -2.45 6.57 0.73
C GLN A 55 -2.32 5.82 2.06
N GLU A 56 -3.21 6.08 3.01
CA GLU A 56 -3.23 5.42 4.32
C GLU A 56 -3.38 3.91 4.18
N GLY A 57 -4.40 3.46 3.45
CA GLY A 57 -4.62 2.02 3.24
C GLY A 57 -3.48 1.36 2.48
N ALA A 58 -2.87 2.05 1.52
CA ALA A 58 -1.76 1.50 0.75
C ALA A 58 -0.46 1.42 1.56
N CYS A 59 -0.14 2.44 2.36
CA CYS A 59 0.96 2.38 3.33
C CYS A 59 0.73 1.24 4.34
N GLY A 60 -0.50 1.05 4.81
CA GLY A 60 -0.85 -0.07 5.68
C GLY A 60 -0.63 -1.43 5.02
N GLY A 61 -1.06 -1.58 3.76
CA GLY A 61 -0.85 -2.82 3.01
C GLY A 61 0.63 -3.14 2.78
N LEU A 62 1.43 -2.15 2.39
CA LEU A 62 2.88 -2.31 2.22
C LEU A 62 3.57 -2.61 3.56
N SER A 63 3.18 -1.92 4.64
CA SER A 63 3.69 -2.20 5.99
C SER A 63 3.45 -3.64 6.41
N SER A 64 2.24 -4.17 6.18
CA SER A 64 1.90 -5.56 6.49
C SER A 64 2.77 -6.55 5.71
N LEU A 65 3.01 -6.30 4.42
CA LEU A 65 3.84 -7.16 3.58
C LEU A 65 5.34 -7.10 3.92
N ALA A 66 5.80 -5.99 4.50
CA ALA A 66 7.20 -5.82 4.93
C ALA A 66 7.50 -6.47 6.31
N ILE A 67 6.49 -6.89 7.09
CA ILE A 67 6.67 -7.39 8.48
C ILE A 67 7.73 -8.49 8.59
N THR A 68 7.78 -9.42 7.63
CA THR A 68 8.69 -10.57 7.66
C THR A 68 9.99 -10.33 6.88
N GLY A 69 10.10 -9.21 6.15
CA GLY A 69 11.19 -8.92 5.24
C GLY A 69 11.24 -9.78 3.97
N GLU A 70 10.37 -10.78 3.83
CA GLU A 70 10.38 -11.73 2.72
C GLU A 70 10.11 -11.04 1.36
N HIS A 71 9.39 -9.92 1.39
CA HIS A 71 8.88 -9.24 0.20
C HIS A 71 9.55 -7.89 -0.07
N ASP A 72 10.54 -7.48 0.73
CA ASP A 72 11.17 -6.15 0.66
C ASP A 72 11.77 -5.86 -0.71
N ALA A 73 12.45 -6.85 -1.30
CA ALA A 73 13.02 -6.71 -2.64
C ALA A 73 11.93 -6.39 -3.67
N ARG A 74 10.77 -7.07 -3.60
CA ARG A 74 9.64 -6.80 -4.49
C ARG A 74 9.03 -5.41 -4.24
N ILE A 75 8.92 -5.00 -2.98
CA ILE A 75 8.42 -3.68 -2.58
C ILE A 75 9.34 -2.59 -3.15
N GLY A 76 10.66 -2.74 -2.98
CA GLY A 76 11.67 -1.84 -3.54
C GLY A 76 11.62 -1.79 -5.06
N ASP A 77 11.68 -2.94 -5.74
CA ASP A 77 11.68 -3.03 -7.20
C ASP A 77 10.40 -2.45 -7.83
N SER A 78 9.28 -2.48 -7.10
CA SER A 78 8.01 -1.90 -7.55
C SER A 78 7.92 -0.38 -7.36
N GLY A 79 8.92 0.27 -6.76
CA GLY A 79 8.91 1.69 -6.40
C GLY A 79 8.08 2.00 -5.15
N GLY A 80 7.92 1.02 -4.25
CA GLY A 80 7.12 1.15 -3.04
C GLY A 80 7.67 2.17 -2.06
N VAL A 81 9.00 2.22 -1.91
CA VAL A 81 9.67 3.19 -1.02
C VAL A 81 9.40 4.62 -1.46
N GLU A 82 9.57 4.91 -2.76
CA GLU A 82 9.32 6.21 -3.35
C GLU A 82 7.85 6.61 -3.23
N ALA A 83 6.93 5.66 -3.43
CA ALA A 83 5.50 5.91 -3.27
C ALA A 83 5.14 6.28 -1.82
N VAL A 84 5.70 5.57 -0.83
CA VAL A 84 5.48 5.84 0.60
C VAL A 84 6.04 7.22 0.99
N VAL A 85 7.26 7.56 0.54
CA VAL A 85 7.84 8.89 0.80
C VAL A 85 7.01 10.01 0.16
N ALA A 86 6.54 9.82 -1.08
CA ALA A 86 5.67 10.78 -1.75
C ALA A 86 4.33 10.96 -1.01
N ALA A 87 3.76 9.88 -0.46
CA ALA A 87 2.58 9.93 0.37
C ALA A 87 2.81 10.76 1.64
N MET A 88 3.94 10.56 2.33
CA MET A 88 4.30 11.34 3.52
C MET A 88 4.43 12.84 3.21
N GLN A 89 5.11 13.17 2.12
CA GLN A 89 5.30 14.57 1.71
C GLN A 89 3.97 15.25 1.38
N ARG A 90 3.09 14.53 0.68
CA ARG A 90 1.82 15.09 0.21
C ARG A 90 0.76 15.18 1.30
N HIS A 91 0.78 14.28 2.27
CA HIS A 91 -0.18 14.19 3.37
C HIS A 91 0.48 14.42 4.72
N GLY A 92 1.32 15.46 4.83
CA GLY A 92 2.10 15.80 6.02
C GLY A 92 1.27 15.93 7.31
N SER A 93 0.02 16.38 7.20
CA SER A 93 -0.88 16.58 8.35
C SER A 93 -1.83 15.40 8.60
N HIS A 94 -1.81 14.34 7.78
CA HIS A 94 -2.71 13.20 7.93
C HIS A 94 -2.05 12.12 8.78
N ALA A 95 -2.38 12.10 10.08
CA ALA A 95 -1.74 11.23 11.07
C ALA A 95 -1.73 9.74 10.65
N GLY A 96 -2.81 9.22 10.08
CA GLY A 96 -2.87 7.82 9.61
C GLY A 96 -1.88 7.51 8.49
N VAL A 97 -1.70 8.44 7.53
CA VAL A 97 -0.73 8.26 6.44
C VAL A 97 0.68 8.31 7.00
N GLN A 98 0.99 9.28 7.87
CA GLN A 98 2.31 9.39 8.49
C GLN A 98 2.65 8.17 9.33
N HIS A 99 1.73 7.70 10.16
CA HIS A 99 1.94 6.55 11.02
C HIS A 99 2.25 5.29 10.20
N LEU A 100 1.38 4.93 9.26
CA LEU A 100 1.55 3.71 8.47
C LEU A 100 2.73 3.81 7.50
N ALA A 101 3.03 5.00 6.98
CA ALA A 101 4.22 5.21 6.17
C ALA A 101 5.52 5.00 6.98
N CYS A 102 5.59 5.53 8.20
CA CYS A 102 6.74 5.30 9.08
C CYS A 102 6.91 3.82 9.42
N VAL A 103 5.82 3.09 9.69
CA VAL A 103 5.89 1.65 9.94
C VAL A 103 6.34 0.90 8.67
N ALA A 104 5.82 1.25 7.50
CA ALA A 104 6.20 0.63 6.23
C ALA A 104 7.68 0.84 5.86
N LEU A 105 8.28 1.96 6.27
CA LEU A 105 9.71 2.23 6.05
C LEU A 105 10.61 1.69 7.17
N HIS A 106 10.02 1.30 8.30
CA HIS A 106 10.76 0.74 9.43
C HIS A 106 10.91 -0.78 9.33
N ASN A 107 9.82 -1.44 8.92
CA ASN A 107 9.80 -2.87 8.63
C ASN A 107 10.74 -3.16 7.45
#